data_AF-A0A1Z2L2Z9-F1
#
_entry.id   AF-A0A1Z2L2Z9-F1
#
_cell.length_a   1.000
_cell.length_b   1.000
_cell.length_c   1.000
_cell.angle_alpha   90.00
_cell.angle_beta   90.00
_cell.angle_gamma   90.00
#
_symmetry.space_group_name_H-M   'P 1'
#
loop_
_entity.id
_entity.type
_entity.pdbx_description
1 polymer ?
#
loop_
_entity_poly.entity_id
_entity_poly.type
_entity_poly.pdbx_seq_one_letter_code
_entity_poly.pdbx_strand_id
1 'polypeptide(L)'
;MAFSADELRVLRRALAIALHPESVPRHSGPERDEEVRECLRLAEAVDEAAREGGRLRAFLLADLARYRAALPGAVVGYAERLQDALKAGYRPGADDLAALRRLCAAPAGREEAGRRRALLARCERLAEQDVRARLADRATAPDGPLPGRGRLLALPGGRASGGTGAEGAEPKPKPAPDPAPKPDPKAPKGPAAPGRPIPTPGEVFPPRRKATPPGAVRGPEARPA
;
A
#
# COMPACT_ATOMS: atom_id res chain seq x y z
N MET A 1 -4.91 -9.00 15.17
CA MET A 1 -4.26 -9.66 16.31
C MET A 1 -4.80 -9.03 17.58
N ALA A 2 -4.99 -9.82 18.64
CA ALA A 2 -5.45 -9.35 19.93
C ALA A 2 -4.35 -9.62 20.96
N PHE A 3 -4.15 -8.68 21.89
CA PHE A 3 -3.24 -8.87 23.02
C PHE A 3 -3.77 -9.98 23.93
N SER A 4 -2.84 -10.79 24.47
CA SER A 4 -3.13 -11.72 25.54
C SER A 4 -3.46 -10.99 26.86
N ALA A 5 -4.07 -11.70 27.80
CA ALA A 5 -4.38 -11.14 29.11
C ALA A 5 -3.12 -10.66 29.86
N ASP A 6 -2.00 -11.37 29.70
CA ASP A 6 -0.74 -11.02 30.37
C ASP A 6 -0.09 -9.80 29.72
N GLU A 7 -0.09 -9.70 28.39
CA GLU A 7 0.38 -8.50 27.68
C GLU A 7 -0.45 -7.26 28.07
N LEU A 8 -1.76 -7.40 28.23
CA LEU A 8 -2.63 -6.30 28.70
C LEU A 8 -2.33 -5.89 30.14
N ARG A 9 -1.97 -6.84 31.01
CA ARG A 9 -1.55 -6.55 32.39
C ARG A 9 -0.22 -5.78 32.39
N VAL A 10 0.76 -6.24 31.61
CA VAL A 10 2.05 -5.55 31.44
C VAL A 10 1.85 -4.15 30.88
N LEU A 11 1.01 -3.98 29.85
CA LEU A 11 0.71 -2.68 29.27
C LEU A 11 0.08 -1.72 30.27
N ARG A 12 -0.94 -2.18 31.01
CA ARG A 12 -1.61 -1.36 32.04
C ARG A 12 -0.63 -0.93 33.12
N ARG A 13 0.29 -1.81 33.51
CA ARG A 13 1.32 -1.52 34.51
C ARG A 13 2.36 -0.53 33.98
N ALA A 14 2.85 -0.72 32.76
CA ALA A 14 3.75 0.22 32.08
C ALA A 14 3.13 1.62 31.96
N LEU A 15 1.84 1.71 31.61
CA LEU A 15 1.10 2.97 31.55
C LEU A 15 0.95 3.61 32.93
N ALA A 16 0.67 2.83 33.98
CA ALA A 16 0.60 3.35 35.35
C ALA A 16 1.94 3.94 35.80
N ILE A 17 3.06 3.29 35.45
CA ILE A 17 4.42 3.80 35.72
C ILE A 17 4.67 5.10 34.95
N ALA A 18 4.29 5.17 33.67
CA ALA A 18 4.48 6.36 32.83
C ALA A 18 3.64 7.56 33.30
N LEU A 19 2.43 7.32 33.80
CA LEU A 19 1.52 8.36 34.29
C LEU A 19 1.82 8.80 35.73
N HIS A 20 2.38 7.90 36.55
CA HIS A 20 2.66 8.15 37.98
C HIS A 20 4.07 7.69 38.36
N PRO A 21 5.13 8.32 37.84
CA PRO A 21 6.51 7.87 38.04
C PRO A 21 6.95 7.91 39.52
N GLU A 22 6.38 8.82 40.31
CA GLU A 22 6.59 8.95 41.76
C GLU A 22 6.01 7.81 42.60
N SER A 23 5.05 7.05 42.06
CA SER A 23 4.42 5.92 42.76
C SER A 23 5.29 4.66 42.77
N VAL A 24 6.39 4.66 42.00
CA VAL A 24 7.29 3.52 41.86
C VAL A 24 8.47 3.66 42.83
N PRO A 25 8.73 2.66 43.70
CA PRO A 25 9.89 2.67 44.58
C PRO A 25 11.19 2.89 43.79
N ARG A 26 12.03 3.84 44.25
CA ARG A 26 13.27 4.23 43.56
C ARG A 26 14.40 3.19 43.65
N HIS A 27 14.16 2.08 44.34
CA HIS A 27 15.20 1.12 44.70
C HIS A 27 15.34 0.11 43.55
N SER A 28 16.55 -0.01 43.01
CA SER A 28 16.86 -1.04 42.01
C SER A 28 16.88 -2.41 42.69
N GLY A 29 16.14 -3.35 42.14
CA GLY A 29 16.02 -4.72 42.64
C GLY A 29 15.58 -5.67 41.52
N PRO A 30 15.72 -6.99 41.71
CA PRO A 30 15.49 -7.98 40.66
C PRO A 30 14.08 -7.93 40.06
N GLU A 31 13.06 -7.60 40.88
CA GLU A 31 11.67 -7.44 40.42
C GLU A 31 11.51 -6.26 39.45
N ARG A 32 12.19 -5.14 39.72
CA ARG A 32 12.19 -3.97 38.84
C ARG A 32 12.87 -4.27 37.51
N ASP A 33 13.96 -5.03 37.53
CA ASP A 33 14.65 -5.45 36.32
C ASP A 33 13.79 -6.39 35.47
N GLU A 34 13.03 -7.29 36.11
CA GLU A 34 12.08 -8.17 35.44
C GLU A 34 10.93 -7.38 34.79
N GLU A 35 10.38 -6.39 35.49
CA GLU A 35 9.36 -5.48 34.95
C GLU A 35 9.85 -4.70 33.73
N VAL A 36 11.08 -4.18 33.78
CA VAL A 36 11.68 -3.49 32.63
C VAL A 36 11.85 -4.45 31.46
N ARG A 37 12.31 -5.68 31.70
CA ARG A 37 12.42 -6.71 30.65
C ARG A 37 11.06 -7.10 30.06
N GLU A 38 10.01 -7.19 30.87
CA GLU A 38 8.63 -7.43 30.39
C GLU A 38 8.12 -6.29 29.53
N CYS A 39 8.34 -5.04 29.93
CA CYS A 39 7.95 -3.87 29.14
C CYS A 39 8.68 -3.82 27.80
N LEU A 40 9.99 -4.12 27.78
CA LEU A 40 10.77 -4.18 26.54
C LEU A 40 10.28 -5.30 25.62
N ARG A 41 10.03 -6.50 26.15
CA ARG A 41 9.45 -7.62 25.37
C ARG A 41 8.09 -7.25 24.79
N LEU A 42 7.23 -6.58 25.56
CA LEU A 42 5.94 -6.10 25.08
C LEU A 42 6.11 -5.05 23.97
N ALA A 43 7.05 -4.10 24.11
CA ALA A 43 7.32 -3.09 23.08
C ALA A 43 7.79 -3.75 21.76
N GLU A 44 8.71 -4.72 21.84
CA GLU A 44 9.14 -5.50 20.66
C GLU A 44 7.98 -6.24 20.00
N ALA A 45 7.08 -6.85 20.78
CA ALA A 45 5.89 -7.52 20.26
C ALA A 45 4.92 -6.55 19.56
N VAL A 46 4.76 -5.33 20.10
CA VAL A 46 3.95 -4.27 19.48
C VAL A 46 4.59 -3.80 18.17
N ASP A 47 5.90 -3.60 18.13
CA ASP A 47 6.62 -3.20 16.92
C ASP A 47 6.56 -4.28 15.83
N GLU A 48 6.67 -5.55 16.21
CA GLU A 48 6.46 -6.67 15.27
C GLU A 48 5.04 -6.68 14.73
N ALA A 49 4.03 -6.55 15.61
CA ALA A 49 2.64 -6.50 15.20
C ALA A 49 2.36 -5.29 14.27
N ALA A 50 2.99 -4.14 14.51
CA ALA A 50 2.89 -2.96 13.66
C ALA A 50 3.53 -3.20 12.29
N ARG A 51 4.73 -3.82 12.26
CA ARG A 51 5.43 -4.19 11.02
C ARG A 51 4.66 -5.21 10.20
N GLU A 52 4.14 -6.26 10.83
CA GLU A 52 3.29 -7.26 10.16
C GLU A 52 1.98 -6.64 9.66
N GLY A 53 1.34 -5.80 10.46
CA GLY A 53 0.18 -5.04 10.03
C GLY A 53 0.48 -4.15 8.81
N GLY A 54 1.68 -3.57 8.75
CA GLY A 54 2.19 -2.85 7.57
C GLY A 54 2.33 -3.75 6.35
N ARG A 55 2.92 -4.94 6.48
CA ARG A 55 3.04 -5.94 5.40
C ARG A 55 1.68 -6.35 4.85
N LEU A 56 0.72 -6.68 5.73
CA LEU A 56 -0.64 -7.05 5.33
C LEU A 56 -1.36 -5.92 4.60
N ARG A 57 -1.25 -4.67 5.10
CA ARG A 57 -1.82 -3.51 4.42
C ARG A 57 -1.20 -3.32 3.04
N ALA A 58 0.12 -3.40 2.91
CA ALA A 58 0.80 -3.28 1.62
C ALA A 58 0.33 -4.35 0.62
N PHE A 59 0.18 -5.60 1.07
CA PHE A 59 -0.37 -6.68 0.25
C PHE A 59 -1.80 -6.39 -0.21
N LEU A 60 -2.69 -5.97 0.69
CA LEU A 60 -4.08 -5.64 0.35
C LEU A 60 -4.17 -4.49 -0.66
N LEU A 61 -3.32 -3.46 -0.54
CA LEU A 61 -3.28 -2.35 -1.49
C LEU A 61 -2.78 -2.78 -2.88
N ALA A 62 -1.76 -3.62 -2.93
CA ALA A 62 -1.26 -4.19 -4.18
C ALA A 62 -2.32 -5.07 -4.86
N ASP A 63 -3.05 -5.87 -4.08
CA ASP A 63 -4.12 -6.70 -4.59
C ASP A 63 -5.31 -5.84 -5.09
N LEU A 64 -5.69 -4.80 -4.34
CA LEU A 64 -6.73 -3.86 -4.77
C LEU A 64 -6.38 -3.17 -6.09
N ALA A 65 -5.12 -2.76 -6.27
CA ALA A 65 -4.63 -2.21 -7.53
C ALA A 65 -4.72 -3.22 -8.68
N ARG A 66 -4.43 -4.51 -8.43
CA ARG A 66 -4.57 -5.59 -9.42
C ARG A 66 -6.02 -5.80 -9.83
N TYR A 67 -6.94 -5.88 -8.88
CA TYR A 67 -8.38 -5.99 -9.17
C TYR A 67 -8.89 -4.77 -9.95
N ARG A 68 -8.41 -3.56 -9.62
CA ARG A 68 -8.75 -2.34 -10.33
C ARG A 68 -8.27 -2.35 -11.78
N ALA A 69 -7.05 -2.83 -12.02
CA ALA A 69 -6.48 -2.97 -13.37
C ALA A 69 -7.22 -4.01 -14.21
N ALA A 70 -7.84 -5.01 -13.58
CA ALA A 70 -8.63 -6.04 -14.24
C ALA A 70 -10.09 -5.62 -14.52
N LEU A 71 -10.47 -4.37 -14.25
CA LEU A 71 -11.80 -3.87 -14.60
C LEU A 71 -11.96 -3.70 -16.12
N PRO A 72 -13.16 -3.99 -16.68
CA PRO A 72 -14.41 -4.34 -15.98
C PRO A 72 -14.54 -5.82 -15.61
N GLY A 73 -13.62 -6.70 -16.01
CA GLY A 73 -13.73 -8.16 -15.77
C GLY A 73 -13.75 -8.58 -14.29
N ALA A 74 -13.30 -7.70 -13.39
CA ALA A 74 -13.18 -8.00 -11.96
C ALA A 74 -14.12 -7.16 -11.06
N VAL A 75 -15.29 -6.70 -11.55
CA VAL A 75 -16.19 -5.79 -10.78
C VAL A 75 -16.51 -6.30 -9.37
N VAL A 76 -16.99 -7.54 -9.27
CA VAL A 76 -17.43 -8.14 -7.99
C VAL A 76 -16.25 -8.23 -7.03
N GLY A 77 -15.13 -8.80 -7.51
CA GLY A 77 -13.91 -8.92 -6.70
C GLY A 77 -13.35 -7.57 -6.27
N TYR A 78 -13.35 -6.56 -7.14
CA TYR A 78 -12.91 -5.22 -6.79
C TYR A 78 -13.78 -4.59 -5.69
N ALA A 79 -15.11 -4.68 -5.80
CA ALA A 79 -16.03 -4.12 -4.83
C ALA A 79 -15.91 -4.78 -3.44
N GLU A 80 -15.72 -6.10 -3.39
CA GLU A 80 -15.48 -6.84 -2.15
C GLU A 80 -14.13 -6.47 -1.53
N ARG A 81 -13.05 -6.48 -2.32
CA ARG A 81 -11.71 -6.12 -1.84
C ARG A 81 -11.65 -4.70 -1.32
N LEU A 82 -12.33 -3.77 -2.00
CA LEU A 82 -12.43 -2.39 -1.52
C LEU A 82 -13.19 -2.32 -0.19
N GLN A 83 -14.29 -3.04 -0.02
CA GLN A 83 -15.02 -3.05 1.26
C GLN A 83 -14.16 -3.58 2.41
N ASP A 84 -13.40 -4.65 2.19
CA ASP A 84 -12.50 -5.21 3.20
C ASP A 84 -11.34 -4.26 3.53
N ALA A 85 -10.76 -3.61 2.51
CA ALA A 85 -9.76 -2.57 2.72
C ALA A 85 -10.33 -1.41 3.56
N LEU A 86 -11.56 -0.97 3.29
CA LEU A 86 -12.22 0.09 4.06
C LEU A 86 -12.49 -0.34 5.51
N LYS A 87 -12.81 -1.61 5.78
CA LYS A 87 -12.93 -2.13 7.17
C LYS A 87 -11.58 -2.13 7.89
N ALA A 88 -10.49 -2.34 7.15
CA ALA A 88 -9.12 -2.26 7.65
C ALA A 88 -8.58 -0.82 7.78
N GLY A 89 -9.42 0.20 7.55
CA GLY A 89 -9.06 1.62 7.70
C GLY A 89 -8.41 2.25 6.46
N TYR A 90 -8.47 1.60 5.29
CA TYR A 90 -8.00 2.20 4.04
C TYR A 90 -8.78 3.49 3.71
N ARG A 91 -8.06 4.51 3.23
CA ARG A 91 -8.63 5.76 2.72
C ARG A 91 -8.66 5.70 1.18
N PRO A 92 -9.86 5.73 0.55
CA PRO A 92 -9.97 5.57 -0.89
C PRO A 92 -9.36 6.76 -1.64
N GLY A 93 -8.57 6.45 -2.68
CA GLY A 93 -7.91 7.44 -3.52
C GLY A 93 -8.75 7.89 -4.72
N ALA A 94 -8.23 8.86 -5.49
CA ALA A 94 -8.88 9.38 -6.68
C ALA A 94 -9.18 8.28 -7.72
N ASP A 95 -8.24 7.35 -7.91
CA ASP A 95 -8.40 6.22 -8.83
C ASP A 95 -9.55 5.29 -8.42
N ASP A 96 -9.76 5.10 -7.12
CA ASP A 96 -10.83 4.24 -6.61
C ASP A 96 -12.20 4.90 -6.83
N LEU A 97 -12.29 6.20 -6.58
CA LEU A 97 -13.48 6.99 -6.89
C LEU A 97 -13.77 6.99 -8.39
N ALA A 98 -12.74 7.13 -9.23
CA ALA A 98 -12.88 7.08 -10.68
C ALA A 98 -13.35 5.69 -11.14
N ALA A 99 -12.79 4.61 -10.58
CA ALA A 99 -13.23 3.25 -10.85
C ALA A 99 -14.70 3.02 -10.44
N LEU A 100 -15.08 3.41 -9.23
CA LEU A 100 -16.46 3.27 -8.74
C LEU A 100 -17.46 4.09 -9.56
N ARG A 101 -17.11 5.31 -9.98
CA ARG A 101 -17.97 6.12 -10.88
C ARG A 101 -18.17 5.42 -12.22
N ARG A 102 -17.11 4.87 -12.83
CA ARG A 102 -17.22 4.05 -14.05
C ARG A 102 -18.11 2.82 -13.83
N LEU A 103 -17.97 2.13 -12.70
CA LEU A 103 -18.80 0.97 -12.35
C LEU A 103 -20.27 1.30 -12.08
N CYS A 104 -20.55 2.49 -11.55
CA CYS A 104 -21.92 2.99 -11.36
C CYS A 104 -22.58 3.40 -12.69
N ALA A 105 -21.79 3.82 -13.68
CA ALA A 105 -22.28 4.15 -15.02
C ALA A 105 -22.53 2.90 -15.89
N ALA A 106 -21.88 1.77 -15.56
CA ALA A 106 -22.07 0.52 -16.27
C ALA A 106 -23.45 -0.12 -15.96
N PRO A 107 -24.09 -0.79 -16.94
CA PRO A 107 -25.37 -1.45 -16.73
C PRO A 107 -25.26 -2.57 -15.70
N ALA A 108 -26.24 -2.63 -14.79
CA ALA A 108 -26.36 -3.66 -13.76
C ALA A 108 -27.81 -3.78 -13.29
N GLY A 109 -28.14 -4.89 -12.62
CA GLY A 109 -29.42 -5.04 -11.93
C GLY A 109 -29.62 -3.98 -10.85
N ARG A 110 -30.88 -3.69 -10.50
CA ARG A 110 -31.26 -2.62 -9.55
C ARG A 110 -30.50 -2.72 -8.22
N GLU A 111 -30.42 -3.92 -7.65
CA GLU A 111 -29.74 -4.14 -6.38
C GLU A 111 -28.24 -3.83 -6.46
N GLU A 112 -27.56 -4.40 -7.46
CA GLU A 112 -26.12 -4.22 -7.64
C GLU A 112 -25.78 -2.76 -7.93
N ALA A 113 -26.58 -2.08 -8.74
CA ALA A 113 -26.45 -0.65 -8.96
C ALA A 113 -26.64 0.15 -7.64
N GLY A 114 -27.57 -0.29 -6.77
CA GLY A 114 -27.75 0.26 -5.43
C GLY A 114 -26.51 0.06 -4.54
N ARG A 115 -25.96 -1.15 -4.49
CA ARG A 115 -24.75 -1.50 -3.73
C ARG A 115 -23.55 -0.65 -4.19
N ARG A 116 -23.32 -0.53 -5.49
CA ARG A 116 -22.23 0.29 -6.07
C ARG A 116 -22.37 1.76 -5.70
N ARG A 117 -23.58 2.33 -5.81
CA ARG A 117 -23.85 3.73 -5.42
C ARG A 117 -23.65 3.96 -3.93
N ALA A 118 -24.10 3.04 -3.08
CA ALA A 118 -23.88 3.12 -1.63
C ALA A 118 -22.38 3.06 -1.28
N LEU A 119 -21.62 2.18 -1.95
CA LEU A 119 -20.17 2.09 -1.79
C LEU A 119 -19.46 3.37 -2.25
N LEU A 120 -19.84 3.92 -3.41
CA LEU A 120 -19.32 5.20 -3.92
C LEU A 120 -19.57 6.33 -2.92
N ALA A 121 -20.80 6.50 -2.45
CA ALA A 121 -21.15 7.54 -1.49
C ALA A 121 -20.36 7.41 -0.18
N ARG A 122 -20.12 6.18 0.29
CA ARG A 122 -19.26 5.93 1.46
C ARG A 122 -17.81 6.34 1.19
N CYS A 123 -17.27 5.97 0.02
CA CYS A 123 -15.89 6.31 -0.33
C CYS A 123 -15.69 7.83 -0.49
N GLU A 124 -16.66 8.53 -1.09
CA GLU A 124 -16.63 9.98 -1.23
C GLU A 124 -16.62 10.68 0.13
N ARG A 125 -17.49 10.27 1.07
CA ARG A 125 -17.46 10.81 2.46
C ARG A 125 -16.12 10.59 3.14
N LEU A 126 -15.53 9.41 2.99
CA LEU A 126 -14.23 9.09 3.61
C LEU A 126 -13.09 9.90 2.99
N ALA A 127 -13.11 10.11 1.67
CA ALA A 127 -12.14 10.95 0.96
C ALA A 127 -12.29 12.42 1.35
N GLU A 128 -13.52 12.94 1.47
CA GLU A 128 -13.76 14.30 1.96
C GLU A 128 -13.24 14.51 3.38
N GLN A 129 -13.51 13.55 4.29
CA GLN A 129 -12.99 13.61 5.65
C GLN A 129 -11.46 13.63 5.68
N ASP A 130 -10.82 12.83 4.83
CA ASP A 130 -9.36 12.79 4.72
C ASP A 130 -8.79 14.13 4.22
N VAL A 131 -9.42 14.74 3.20
CA VAL A 131 -9.04 16.07 2.71
C VAL A 131 -9.26 17.14 3.78
N ARG A 132 -10.39 17.12 4.50
CA ARG A 132 -10.66 18.07 5.59
C ARG A 132 -9.63 17.94 6.71
N ALA A 133 -9.26 16.72 7.10
CA ALA A 133 -8.22 16.49 8.10
C ALA A 133 -6.88 17.07 7.66
N ARG A 134 -6.44 16.79 6.43
CA ARG A 134 -5.19 17.35 5.88
C ARG A 134 -5.18 18.88 5.81
N LEU A 135 -6.33 19.49 5.49
CA LEU A 135 -6.46 20.94 5.47
C LEU A 135 -6.41 21.54 6.88
N ALA A 136 -7.03 20.88 7.86
CA ALA A 136 -6.96 21.28 9.26
C ALA A 136 -5.52 21.17 9.79
N ASP A 137 -4.83 20.07 9.52
CA ASP A 137 -3.42 19.86 9.91
C ASP A 137 -2.49 20.93 9.30
N ARG A 138 -2.78 21.35 8.06
CA ARG A 138 -2.04 22.43 7.41
C ARG A 138 -2.31 23.79 8.03
N ALA A 139 -3.52 24.04 8.53
CA ALA A 139 -3.88 25.30 9.18
C ALA A 139 -3.30 25.40 10.61
N THR A 140 -3.06 24.27 11.27
CA THR A 140 -2.47 24.21 12.62
C THR A 140 -0.94 24.09 12.59
N ALA A 141 -0.35 23.72 11.45
CA ALA A 141 1.09 23.77 11.27
C ALA A 141 1.57 25.23 11.42
N PRO A 142 2.53 25.52 12.33
CA PRO A 142 3.09 26.87 12.43
C PRO A 142 3.69 27.25 11.08
N ASP A 143 3.48 28.51 10.65
CA ASP A 143 4.11 29.15 9.49
C ASP A 143 5.64 29.24 9.68
N GLY A 144 6.32 28.10 9.70
CA GLY A 144 7.76 28.01 9.53
C GLY A 144 8.09 28.20 8.05
N PRO A 145 9.13 28.98 7.70
CA PRO A 145 9.48 29.23 6.30
C PRO A 145 9.73 27.90 5.59
N LEU A 146 8.89 27.60 4.60
CA LEU A 146 9.12 26.51 3.65
C LEU A 146 10.50 26.74 2.98
N PRO A 147 11.45 25.78 3.05
CA PRO A 147 12.68 25.91 2.28
C PRO A 147 12.32 25.72 0.80
N GLY A 148 12.47 26.77 0.00
CA GLY A 148 12.48 26.64 -1.47
C GLY A 148 11.46 27.44 -2.26
N ARG A 149 10.66 28.32 -1.66
CA ARG A 149 9.93 29.35 -2.45
C ARG A 149 10.61 30.70 -2.27
N GLY A 150 11.69 30.90 -3.02
CA GLY A 150 12.29 32.21 -3.17
C GLY A 150 11.24 33.20 -3.67
N ARG A 151 10.78 34.08 -2.77
CA ARG A 151 10.07 35.31 -3.16
C ARG A 151 11.07 36.12 -3.97
N LEU A 152 10.84 36.24 -5.27
CA LEU A 152 11.50 37.24 -6.10
C LEU A 152 11.03 38.61 -5.59
N LEU A 153 11.87 39.25 -4.78
CA LEU A 153 11.76 40.67 -4.48
C LEU A 153 12.05 41.41 -5.79
N ALA A 154 11.01 42.04 -6.37
CA ALA A 154 11.20 42.95 -7.48
C ALA A 154 12.08 44.12 -7.01
N LEU A 155 13.28 44.25 -7.60
CA LEU A 155 14.14 45.40 -7.39
C LEU A 155 13.49 46.65 -8.01
N PRO A 156 13.30 47.74 -7.25
CA PRO A 156 12.87 49.00 -7.82
C PRO A 156 14.08 49.71 -8.44
N GLY A 157 14.12 49.81 -9.77
CA GLY A 157 15.27 50.40 -10.47
C GLY A 157 15.04 50.63 -11.95
N GLY A 158 13.95 51.29 -12.32
CA GLY A 158 13.73 51.78 -13.68
C GLY A 158 14.12 53.25 -13.81
N ARG A 159 15.25 53.54 -14.46
CA ARG A 159 15.52 54.86 -15.05
C ARG A 159 16.13 54.69 -16.44
N ALA A 160 15.38 55.12 -17.44
CA ALA A 160 15.83 55.33 -18.80
C ALA A 160 16.25 56.80 -18.98
N SER A 161 17.46 57.01 -19.51
CA SER A 161 17.97 58.19 -20.21
C SER A 161 19.34 57.76 -20.76
N GLY A 162 19.64 57.70 -22.06
CA GLY A 162 19.49 58.72 -23.08
C GLY A 162 20.89 59.25 -23.42
N GLY A 163 21.33 59.09 -24.68
CA GLY A 163 22.53 59.74 -25.25
C GLY A 163 23.73 58.81 -25.51
N THR A 164 24.03 58.44 -26.76
CA THR A 164 25.12 58.98 -27.62
C THR A 164 26.54 58.67 -27.09
N GLY A 165 27.48 58.02 -27.78
CA GLY A 165 27.66 57.53 -29.13
C GLY A 165 29.15 57.13 -29.28
N ALA A 166 29.52 56.52 -30.42
CA ALA A 166 30.87 56.16 -30.88
C ALA A 166 31.58 55.02 -30.10
N GLU A 167 32.39 54.13 -30.67
CA GLU A 167 32.79 53.80 -32.04
C GLU A 167 33.48 52.43 -31.96
N GLY A 168 33.43 51.66 -33.05
CA GLY A 168 34.46 50.72 -33.51
C GLY A 168 35.01 49.63 -32.57
N ALA A 169 34.63 48.37 -32.82
CA ALA A 169 35.58 47.28 -33.15
C ALA A 169 34.83 45.95 -33.33
N GLU A 170 34.78 45.45 -34.57
CA GLU A 170 34.52 44.03 -34.84
C GLU A 170 35.69 43.18 -34.32
N PRO A 171 35.42 41.94 -33.86
CA PRO A 171 36.03 40.84 -34.61
C PRO A 171 35.10 39.61 -34.77
N LYS A 172 35.05 39.19 -36.04
CA LYS A 172 34.80 37.86 -36.67
C LYS A 172 34.25 36.68 -35.83
N PRO A 173 33.28 35.92 -36.38
CA PRO A 173 32.73 34.70 -35.77
C PRO A 173 33.67 33.51 -35.94
N LYS A 174 33.79 32.66 -34.91
CA LYS A 174 34.38 31.32 -35.00
C LYS A 174 33.28 30.24 -35.04
N PRO A 175 33.55 29.09 -35.69
CA PRO A 175 32.53 28.24 -36.30
C PRO A 175 31.84 27.29 -35.30
N ALA A 176 30.66 26.83 -35.68
CA ALA A 176 29.86 25.84 -34.98
C ALA A 176 30.62 24.51 -34.76
N PRO A 177 30.43 23.81 -33.62
CA PRO A 177 30.86 22.43 -33.48
C PRO A 177 29.86 21.47 -34.16
N ASP A 178 30.39 20.53 -34.93
CA ASP A 178 29.65 19.49 -35.63
C ASP A 178 28.85 18.57 -34.69
N PRO A 179 27.72 18.01 -35.16
CA PRO A 179 26.87 17.11 -34.39
C PRO A 179 27.52 15.74 -34.19
N ALA A 180 27.65 15.33 -32.93
CA ALA A 180 28.10 13.99 -32.56
C ALA A 180 27.13 12.89 -33.06
N PRO A 181 27.65 11.71 -33.46
CA PRO A 181 26.87 10.64 -34.08
C PRO A 181 25.91 9.95 -33.10
N LYS A 182 24.75 9.56 -33.63
CA LYS A 182 23.67 8.84 -32.95
C LYS A 182 24.17 7.48 -32.41
N PRO A 183 23.80 7.08 -31.18
CA PRO A 183 24.00 5.71 -30.71
C PRO A 183 22.95 4.76 -31.31
N ASP A 184 23.40 3.68 -31.94
CA ASP A 184 22.54 2.58 -32.37
C ASP A 184 21.88 1.84 -31.18
N PRO A 185 20.61 1.44 -31.29
CA PRO A 185 19.95 0.64 -30.26
C PRO A 185 20.44 -0.81 -30.30
N LYS A 186 21.38 -1.16 -29.42
CA LYS A 186 21.67 -2.57 -29.10
C LYS A 186 20.52 -3.15 -28.27
N ALA A 187 19.84 -4.14 -28.85
CA ALA A 187 18.88 -4.99 -28.18
C ALA A 187 19.49 -5.66 -26.93
N PRO A 188 18.75 -5.75 -25.79
CA PRO A 188 19.20 -6.49 -24.63
C PRO A 188 19.15 -8.00 -24.92
N LYS A 189 20.33 -8.64 -24.94
CA LYS A 189 20.46 -10.09 -24.87
C LYS A 189 19.96 -10.55 -23.50
N GLY A 190 18.86 -11.30 -23.48
CA GLY A 190 18.36 -11.95 -22.27
C GLY A 190 19.37 -12.96 -21.71
N PRO A 191 19.36 -13.20 -20.38
CA PRO A 191 20.20 -14.24 -19.79
C PRO A 191 19.71 -15.63 -20.22
N ALA A 192 20.62 -16.40 -20.81
CA ALA A 192 20.42 -17.81 -21.16
C ALA A 192 20.16 -18.64 -19.89
N ALA A 193 19.08 -19.41 -19.90
CA ALA A 193 18.73 -20.35 -18.84
C ALA A 193 19.66 -21.58 -18.89
N PRO A 194 20.22 -22.05 -17.76
CA PRO A 194 20.88 -23.34 -17.69
C PRO A 194 19.82 -24.46 -17.68
N GLY A 195 19.96 -25.40 -18.62
CA GLY A 195 19.03 -26.46 -18.96
C GLY A 195 18.57 -27.34 -17.80
N ARG A 196 17.33 -27.12 -17.35
CA ARG A 196 16.53 -28.12 -16.63
C ARG A 196 15.35 -28.46 -17.53
N PRO A 197 15.18 -29.73 -17.96
CA PRO A 197 14.03 -30.11 -18.76
C PRO A 197 12.75 -29.83 -17.96
N ILE A 198 11.82 -29.09 -18.56
CA ILE A 198 10.50 -28.84 -17.99
C ILE A 198 9.74 -30.17 -18.08
N PRO A 199 9.31 -30.78 -16.96
CA PRO A 199 8.59 -32.04 -17.00
C PRO A 199 7.27 -31.88 -17.76
N THR A 200 6.97 -32.84 -18.60
CA THR A 200 5.74 -32.81 -19.42
C THR A 200 4.52 -33.11 -18.54
N PRO A 201 3.32 -32.63 -18.89
CA PRO A 201 2.11 -32.84 -18.09
C PRO A 201 1.77 -34.31 -17.77
N GLY A 202 2.29 -35.27 -18.55
CA GLY A 202 2.12 -36.71 -18.29
C GLY A 202 3.00 -37.29 -17.18
N GLU A 203 4.05 -36.58 -16.75
CA GLU A 203 4.96 -37.05 -15.70
C GLU A 203 4.55 -36.58 -14.30
N VAL A 204 3.76 -35.50 -14.19
CA VAL A 204 3.29 -34.95 -12.91
C VAL A 204 1.91 -35.50 -12.50
N PHE A 205 1.19 -36.14 -13.43
CA PHE A 205 -0.11 -36.75 -13.17
C PHE A 205 -0.05 -38.26 -13.44
N PRO A 206 0.20 -39.10 -12.42
CA PRO A 206 0.13 -40.55 -12.59
C PRO A 206 -1.27 -40.95 -13.10
N PRO A 207 -1.37 -41.88 -14.06
CA PRO A 207 -2.65 -42.29 -14.62
C PRO A 207 -3.55 -42.79 -13.50
N ARG A 208 -4.76 -42.20 -13.40
CA ARG A 208 -5.81 -42.64 -12.50
C ARG A 208 -6.02 -44.14 -12.67
N ARG A 209 -5.66 -44.95 -11.67
CA ARG A 209 -6.12 -46.33 -11.56
C ARG A 209 -7.64 -46.28 -11.56
N LYS A 210 -8.26 -46.87 -12.59
CA LYS A 210 -9.71 -47.08 -12.60
C LYS A 210 -10.05 -47.88 -11.34
N ALA A 211 -10.98 -47.38 -10.54
CA ALA A 211 -11.50 -48.11 -9.39
C ALA A 211 -12.15 -49.40 -9.90
N THR A 212 -11.68 -50.55 -9.39
CA THR A 212 -12.33 -51.84 -9.57
C THR A 212 -13.75 -51.75 -8.99
N PRO A 213 -14.80 -52.18 -9.71
CA PRO A 213 -16.15 -52.20 -9.17
C PRO A 213 -16.22 -53.17 -7.98
N PRO A 214 -16.92 -52.84 -6.88
CA PRO A 214 -17.02 -53.73 -5.73
C PRO A 214 -17.81 -54.98 -6.14
N GLY A 215 -17.11 -56.11 -6.07
CA GLY A 215 -17.66 -57.45 -6.28
C GLY A 215 -18.73 -57.78 -5.24
N ALA A 216 -19.73 -58.52 -5.71
CA ALA A 216 -20.89 -58.99 -4.98
C ALA A 216 -20.53 -59.62 -3.63
N VAL A 217 -21.12 -59.08 -2.56
CA VAL A 217 -21.24 -59.80 -1.30
C VAL A 217 -22.32 -60.86 -1.51
N ARG A 218 -21.86 -62.10 -1.60
CA ARG A 218 -22.65 -63.32 -1.63
C ARG A 218 -23.41 -63.42 -0.30
N GLY A 219 -24.74 -63.39 -0.34
CA GLY A 219 -25.58 -63.55 0.85
C GLY A 219 -25.38 -64.91 1.52
N PRO A 220 -25.58 -65.02 2.85
CA PRO A 220 -25.43 -66.29 3.55
C PRO A 220 -26.57 -67.25 3.19
N GLU A 221 -26.19 -68.47 2.79
CA GLU A 221 -27.05 -69.63 2.66
C GLU A 221 -27.85 -69.87 3.94
N ALA A 222 -29.17 -69.98 3.80
CA ALA A 222 -30.01 -70.63 4.79
C ALA A 222 -29.72 -72.14 4.77
N ARG A 223 -29.33 -72.71 5.91
CA ARG A 223 -29.33 -74.16 6.13
C ARG A 223 -30.70 -74.59 6.70
N PRO A 224 -31.29 -75.69 6.22
CA PRO A 224 -32.54 -76.21 6.75
C PRO A 224 -32.30 -77.25 7.85
N ALA A 225 -33.13 -77.21 8.90
CA ALA A 225 -33.64 -78.34 9.68
C ALA A 225 -34.71 -77.83 10.66
#